data_AF-A0A529W2Y9-F1
#
_entry.id   AF-A0A529W2Y9-F1
#
_cell.length_a   1.000
_cell.length_b   1.000
_cell.length_c   1.000
_cell.angle_alpha   90.00
_cell.angle_beta   90.00
_cell.angle_gamma   90.00
#
_symmetry.space_group_name_H-M   'P 1'
#
loop_
_entity.id
_entity.type
_entity.pdbx_description
1 polymer ?
#
loop_
_entity_poly.entity_id
_entity_poly.type
_entity_poly.pdbx_seq_one_letter_code
_entity_poly.pdbx_strand_id
1 'polypeptide(L)' 'VLILGLGKTGEAVARRAQAMGMRTLGIRARLKPMPSLDEVHGPDALLALIGRADFIVCCVPLLPTTRGLLGEAAFAAMKP' A
#
# COMPACT_ATOMS: atom_id res chain seq x y z
N VAL A 1 -5.23 -4.97 4.36
CA VAL A 1 -5.14 -4.16 3.11
C VAL A 1 -3.77 -3.50 3.01
N LEU A 2 -3.17 -3.49 1.82
CA LEU A 2 -1.93 -2.76 1.52
C LEU A 2 -2.24 -1.58 0.59
N ILE A 3 -1.87 -0.37 1.01
CA ILE A 3 -2.15 0.87 0.28
C ILE A 3 -0.86 1.45 -0.27
N LEU A 4 -0.77 1.54 -1.60
CA LEU A 4 0.38 2.12 -2.30
C LEU A 4 0.14 3.60 -2.52
N GLY A 5 0.93 4.46 -1.88
CA GLY A 5 0.78 5.90 -1.96
C GLY A 5 -0.16 6.44 -0.89
N LEU A 6 0.40 7.22 0.04
CA LEU A 6 -0.30 7.76 1.21
C LEU A 6 -0.48 9.27 1.12
N GLY A 7 -1.00 9.72 -0.02
CA GLY A 7 -1.54 11.08 -0.19
C GLY A 7 -3.00 11.16 0.28
N LYS A 8 -3.75 12.18 -0.19
CA LYS A 8 -5.16 12.38 0.20
C LYS A 8 -6.03 11.14 -0.02
N THR A 9 -5.93 10.51 -1.19
CA THR A 9 -6.72 9.31 -1.53
C THR A 9 -6.34 8.11 -0.66
N GLY A 10 -5.04 7.80 -0.56
CA GLY A 10 -4.57 6.67 0.23
C GLY A 10 -4.91 6.81 1.71
N GLU A 11 -4.79 8.01 2.28
CA GLU A 11 -5.18 8.27 3.67
C GLU A 11 -6.69 8.12 3.89
N ALA A 12 -7.50 8.60 2.94
CA ALA A 12 -8.96 8.45 2.99
C ALA A 12 -9.40 6.98 2.92
N VAL A 13 -8.68 6.14 2.16
CA VAL A 13 -8.87 4.69 2.11
C VAL A 13 -8.44 4.07 3.44
N ALA A 14 -7.25 4.42 3.95
CA ALA A 14 -6.70 3.86 5.19
C ALA A 14 -7.64 4.07 6.38
N ARG A 15 -8.18 5.28 6.53
CA ARG A 15 -9.19 5.59 7.57
C ARG A 15 -10.44 4.74 7.46
N ARG A 16 -10.95 4.50 6.25
CA ARG A 16 -12.16 3.68 6.03
C ARG A 16 -11.86 2.20 6.30
N ALA A 17 -10.71 1.71 5.86
CA ALA A 17 -10.28 0.35 6.11
C ALA A 17 -10.12 0.07 7.61
N GLN A 18 -9.51 0.99 8.37
CA GLN A 18 -9.45 0.86 9.84
C GLN A 18 -10.84 0.87 10.48
N ALA A 19 -11.74 1.75 10.04
CA ALA A 19 -13.13 1.77 10.52
C ALA A 19 -13.89 0.45 10.22
N MET A 20 -13.45 -0.30 9.20
CA MET A 20 -13.96 -1.63 8.87
C MET A 20 -13.24 -2.76 9.61
N GLY A 21 -12.34 -2.45 10.56
CA GLY A 21 -11.57 -3.44 11.31
C GLY A 21 -10.46 -4.14 10.52
N MET A 22 -10.08 -3.61 9.35
CA MET A 22 -9.01 -4.18 8.54
C MET A 22 -7.65 -3.77 9.10
N ARG A 23 -6.68 -4.70 9.07
CA ARG A 23 -5.26 -4.36 9.27
C ARG A 23 -4.75 -3.53 8.09
N THR A 24 -4.21 -2.35 8.35
CA THR A 24 -3.78 -1.37 7.33
C THR A 24 -2.26 -1.26 7.24
N LEU A 25 -1.73 -1.66 6.08
CA LEU A 25 -0.33 -1.51 5.71
C LEU A 25 -0.23 -0.42 4.63
N GLY A 26 0.83 0.38 4.66
CA GLY A 26 0.99 1.46 3.69
C GLY A 26 2.42 1.65 3.21
N ILE A 27 2.56 1.98 1.94
CA ILE A 27 3.85 2.30 1.30
C ILE A 27 3.86 3.77 0.86
N ARG A 28 4.89 4.52 1.23
CA ARG A 28 5.11 5.91 0.80
C ARG A 28 6.58 6.21 0.55
N ALA A 29 6.84 7.09 -0.41
CA ALA A 29 8.21 7.48 -0.78
C ALA A 29 9.00 8.14 0.36
N ARG A 30 8.35 9.01 1.13
CA ARG A 30 8.95 9.64 2.33
C ARG A 30 8.39 8.99 3.57
N LEU A 31 9.20 8.17 4.25
CA LEU A 31 8.77 7.46 5.44
C LEU A 31 8.29 8.45 6.51
N LYS A 32 7.04 8.29 6.95
CA LYS A 32 6.42 9.11 8.00
C LYS A 32 5.31 8.29 8.64
N PRO A 33 5.31 8.11 9.99
CA PRO A 33 4.20 7.49 10.69
C PRO A 33 2.87 8.20 10.42
N MET A 34 1.79 7.43 10.36
CA MET A 34 0.45 7.94 10.11
C MET A 34 -0.54 7.27 11.05
N PRO A 35 -1.37 8.02 11.79
CA PRO A 35 -2.37 7.44 12.69
C PRO A 35 -3.38 6.51 12.00
N SER A 36 -3.61 6.72 10.71
CA SER A 36 -4.55 5.95 9.90
C SER A 36 -4.02 4.59 9.42
N LEU A 37 -2.82 4.20 9.85
CA LEU A 37 -2.10 3.01 9.42
C LEU A 37 -1.49 2.27 10.60
N ASP A 38 -1.59 0.93 10.58
CA ASP A 38 -0.92 0.08 11.57
C ASP A 38 0.58 -0.01 11.29
N GLU A 39 0.97 -0.06 10.01
CA GLU A 39 2.36 -0.07 9.57
C GLU A 39 2.58 0.83 8.36
N VAL A 40 3.70 1.56 8.35
CA VAL A 40 4.13 2.40 7.23
C VAL A 40 5.54 2.00 6.82
N HIS A 41 5.71 1.75 5.52
CA HIS A 41 6.95 1.25 4.93
C HIS A 41 7.40 2.11 3.74
N GLY A 42 8.68 1.97 3.39
CA GLY A 42 9.26 2.58 2.19
C GLY A 42 8.92 1.81 0.90
N PRO A 43 9.23 2.37 -0.29
CA PRO A 43 8.92 1.77 -1.58
C PRO A 43 9.46 0.34 -1.77
N ASP A 44 10.65 0.06 -1.24
CA ASP A 44 11.34 -1.22 -1.42
C ASP A 44 10.68 -2.39 -0.69
N ALA A 45 9.72 -2.12 0.20
CA ALA A 45 9.01 -3.14 0.97
C ALA A 45 7.87 -3.82 0.21
N LEU A 46 7.53 -3.39 -1.01
CA LEU A 46 6.34 -3.87 -1.74
C LEU A 46 6.27 -5.41 -1.79
N LEU A 47 7.30 -6.06 -2.32
CA LEU A 47 7.29 -7.52 -2.49
C LEU A 47 7.25 -8.28 -1.15
N ALA A 48 7.84 -7.72 -0.10
CA ALA A 48 7.79 -8.32 1.24
C ALA A 48 6.41 -8.19 1.91
N LEU A 49 5.61 -7.19 1.52
CA LEU A 49 4.32 -6.91 2.13
C LEU A 49 3.13 -7.42 1.34
N ILE A 50 3.26 -7.56 0.02
CA ILE A 50 2.13 -7.81 -0.87
C ILE A 50 1.39 -9.13 -0.54
N GLY A 51 2.13 -10.19 -0.20
CA GLY A 51 1.56 -11.47 0.23
C GLY A 51 0.87 -11.44 1.60
N ARG A 52 1.00 -10.36 2.39
CA ARG A 52 0.32 -10.21 3.69
C ARG A 52 -1.10 -9.64 3.54
N ALA A 53 -1.42 -9.01 2.41
CA ALA A 53 -2.67 -8.29 2.22
C ALA A 53 -3.67 -9.03 1.33
N ASP A 54 -4.94 -9.02 1.74
CA ASP A 54 -6.06 -9.58 0.95
C ASP A 54 -6.54 -8.59 -0.13
N PHE A 55 -6.22 -7.31 0.06
CA PHE A 55 -6.56 -6.23 -0.86
C PHE A 55 -5.36 -5.33 -1.07
N ILE A 56 -5.09 -4.97 -2.33
CA ILE A 56 -4.10 -4.00 -2.73
C ILE A 56 -4.82 -2.78 -3.29
N VAL A 57 -4.52 -1.58 -2.78
CA VAL A 57 -5.09 -0.33 -3.26
C VAL A 57 -3.98 0.55 -3.82
N CYS A 58 -4.00 0.79 -5.12
CA CYS A 58 -3.02 1.63 -5.81
C CYS A 58 -3.49 3.09 -5.85
N CYS A 59 -2.82 3.97 -5.12
CA CYS A 59 -3.08 5.41 -5.04
C CYS A 59 -1.83 6.25 -5.38
N VAL A 60 -0.82 5.66 -6.01
CA VAL A 60 0.37 6.40 -6.47
C VAL A 60 0.07 7.14 -7.78
N PRO A 61 0.65 8.33 -7.99
CA PRO A 61 0.61 8.96 -9.32
C PRO A 61 1.39 8.10 -10.32
N LEU A 62 1.03 8.19 -11.61
CA LEU A 62 1.80 7.58 -12.68
C LEU A 62 3.07 8.40 -12.94
N LEU A 63 4.22 7.82 -12.60
CA LEU A 63 5.56 8.34 -12.79
C LEU A 63 6.43 7.24 -13.43
N PRO A 64 7.60 7.56 -14.01
CA PRO A 64 8.53 6.53 -14.46
C PRO A 64 8.87 5.50 -13.38
N THR A 65 8.98 5.95 -12.12
CA THR A 65 9.29 5.10 -10.95
C THR A 65 8.12 4.24 -10.46
N THR A 66 6.88 4.54 -10.84
CA THR A 66 5.68 3.80 -10.42
C THR A 66 4.99 3.08 -11.56
N ARG A 67 5.47 3.27 -12.80
CA ARG A 67 4.97 2.55 -13.97
C ARG A 67 5.32 1.07 -13.85
N GLY A 68 4.30 0.22 -13.96
CA GLY A 68 4.49 -1.23 -13.82
C GLY A 68 4.76 -1.70 -12.39
N LEU A 69 4.53 -0.84 -11.38
CA LEU A 69 4.73 -1.19 -9.96
C LEU A 69 3.98 -2.47 -9.55
N LEU A 70 2.76 -2.62 -10.07
CA LEU A 70 1.98 -3.86 -9.98
C LEU A 70 2.11 -4.63 -11.29
N GLY A 71 3.28 -5.24 -11.49
CA GLY A 71 3.58 -6.12 -12.62
C GLY A 71 3.50 -7.61 -12.25
N GLU A 72 4.01 -8.46 -13.13
CA GLU A 72 3.98 -9.93 -12.98
C GLU A 72 4.49 -10.41 -11.61
N ALA A 73 5.67 -9.93 -11.19
CA ALA A 73 6.25 -10.32 -9.90
C ALA A 73 5.36 -9.91 -8.70
N ALA A 74 4.66 -8.78 -8.79
CA ALA A 74 3.75 -8.34 -7.73
C ALA A 74 2.53 -9.27 -7.65
N PHE A 75 1.90 -9.57 -8.80
CA PHE A 75 0.74 -10.46 -8.84
C PHE A 75 1.10 -11.90 -8.45
N ALA A 76 2.27 -12.40 -8.86
CA ALA A 76 2.75 -13.72 -8.47
C ALA A 76 3.01 -13.86 -6.95
N ALA A 77 3.32 -12.75 -6.28
CA ALA A 77 3.56 -12.71 -4.84
C ALA A 77 2.29 -12.38 -4.01
N MET A 78 1.15 -12.11 -4.66
CA MET A 78 -0.12 -11.90 -3.96
C MET A 78 -0.64 -13.21 -3.36
N LYS A 79 -1.56 -13.08 -2.41
CA LYS A 79 -2.34 -14.24 -1.95
C LYS A 79 -3.16 -14.80 -3.13
N PRO A 80 -3.30 -16.14 -3.25
CA PRO A 80 -4.16 -16.79 -4.23
C PRO A 80 -5.64 -16.41 -4.09
#